data_AF-A0A377HNA1-F1
#
_entry.id   AF-A0A377HNA1-F1
#
_cell.length_a   1.000
_cell.length_b   1.000
_cell.length_c   1.000
_cell.angle_alpha   90.00
_cell.angle_beta   90.00
_cell.angle_gamma   90.00
#
_symmetry.space_group_name_H-M   'P 1'
#
loop_
_entity.id
_entity.type
_entity.pdbx_description
1 polymer ?
#
loop_
_entity_poly.entity_id
_entity_poly.type
_entity_poly.pdbx_seq_one_letter_code
_entity_poly.pdbx_strand_id
1 'polypeptide(L)'
;MTTFNEILGTQSGDSEATVKQRYKLLSIRVHPDKGGSKALMHLVRHSYENVIKGKGDHSLAIPKASSGPHKGGLERELAAVKKDRDELSALNQLLKAQLAQSKKENSSPNRIDYSRKVAQLEGEMVLLKEERNRFKAQKECAVAEQGKLAGELRNALSEAELLEAKLERQSGIKMPGMIDWAQKFWLPAMAMSSLVIVLALGSSMVDWAALTGWFKEPETVTVPPSVRVIHARPAIENVIKKVPSEQDSLPIVTENKRLPFLQLTNQTGIWSLDSYTESDKPYIAIRSANGSYVVNDCSGEFKLYLNEPLKPLRVAANLIYLHQNQHFHVYKIPYGQGASAQSWHQSRKLEINDEFFTSEAFRDSYNALLEKCRNVTS
;
A
#
# COMPACT_ATOMS: atom_id res chain seq x y z
N MET A 1 -25.98 -47.65 -50.84
CA MET A 1 -24.79 -46.87 -51.27
C MET A 1 -25.30 -45.49 -51.60
N THR A 2 -24.74 -44.43 -51.03
CA THR A 2 -25.23 -43.08 -51.29
C THR A 2 -24.77 -42.59 -52.66
N THR A 3 -25.64 -41.90 -53.40
CA THR A 3 -25.30 -41.27 -54.70
C THR A 3 -25.11 -39.76 -54.57
N PHE A 4 -24.53 -39.11 -55.57
CA PHE A 4 -24.37 -37.64 -55.55
C PHE A 4 -25.72 -36.91 -55.58
N ASN A 5 -26.71 -37.49 -56.27
CA ASN A 5 -28.10 -37.05 -56.28
C ASN A 5 -28.73 -37.09 -54.88
N GLU A 6 -28.49 -38.16 -54.12
CA GLU A 6 -28.98 -38.27 -52.73
C GLU A 6 -28.36 -37.24 -51.78
N ILE A 7 -27.07 -36.88 -51.95
CA ILE A 7 -26.44 -35.83 -51.12
C ILE A 7 -27.12 -34.47 -51.31
N LEU A 8 -27.44 -34.10 -52.56
CA LEU A 8 -28.05 -32.81 -52.86
C LEU A 8 -29.58 -32.83 -52.67
N GLY A 9 -30.17 -34.01 -52.47
CA GLY A 9 -31.62 -34.21 -52.43
C GLY A 9 -32.28 -33.93 -53.79
N THR A 10 -31.62 -34.33 -54.88
CA THR A 10 -32.06 -34.17 -56.27
C THR A 10 -32.26 -35.53 -56.95
N GLN A 11 -33.00 -35.56 -58.06
CA GLN A 11 -33.23 -36.76 -58.88
C GLN A 11 -32.62 -36.59 -60.29
N SER A 12 -32.39 -37.69 -61.01
CA SER A 12 -31.73 -37.74 -62.32
C SER A 12 -32.48 -37.02 -63.48
N GLY A 13 -33.67 -36.47 -63.20
CA GLY A 13 -34.46 -35.67 -64.15
C GLY A 13 -34.68 -34.22 -63.71
N ASP A 14 -34.07 -33.78 -62.61
CA ASP A 14 -34.22 -32.41 -62.13
C ASP A 14 -33.51 -31.41 -63.05
N SER A 15 -34.15 -30.25 -63.27
CA SER A 15 -33.54 -29.16 -64.05
C SER A 15 -32.29 -28.63 -63.36
N GLU A 16 -31.31 -28.15 -64.14
CA GLU A 16 -30.07 -27.56 -63.62
C GLU A 16 -30.33 -26.39 -62.65
N ALA A 17 -31.41 -25.63 -62.88
CA ALA A 17 -31.86 -24.57 -61.99
C ALA A 17 -32.24 -25.10 -60.59
N THR A 18 -32.94 -26.24 -60.54
CA THR A 18 -33.32 -26.92 -59.30
C THR A 18 -32.09 -27.42 -58.55
N VAL A 19 -31.13 -28.03 -59.25
CA VAL A 19 -29.87 -28.53 -58.67
C VAL A 19 -29.05 -27.39 -58.07
N LYS A 20 -28.94 -26.26 -58.79
CA LYS A 20 -28.23 -25.06 -58.33
C LYS A 20 -28.90 -24.44 -57.09
N GLN A 21 -30.23 -24.42 -57.04
CA GLN A 21 -30.99 -23.94 -55.88
C GLN A 21 -30.74 -24.81 -54.65
N ARG A 22 -30.77 -26.15 -54.81
CA ARG A 22 -30.50 -27.11 -53.73
C ARG A 22 -29.07 -26.98 -53.20
N TYR A 23 -28.09 -26.87 -54.09
CA TYR A 23 -26.69 -26.61 -53.71
C TYR A 23 -26.54 -25.32 -52.90
N LYS A 24 -27.18 -24.22 -53.32
CA LYS A 24 -27.11 -22.93 -52.60
C LYS A 24 -27.69 -23.03 -51.18
N LEU A 25 -28.82 -23.72 -51.03
CA LEU A 25 -29.44 -23.91 -49.70
C LEU A 25 -28.57 -24.78 -48.79
N LEU A 26 -28.00 -25.86 -49.33
CA LEU A 26 -27.20 -26.80 -48.55
C LEU A 26 -25.84 -26.18 -48.15
N SER A 27 -25.16 -25.52 -49.09
CA SER A 27 -23.87 -24.85 -48.85
C SER A 27 -23.92 -23.77 -47.78
N ILE A 28 -25.03 -23.02 -47.67
CA ILE A 28 -25.21 -22.03 -46.58
C ILE A 28 -25.28 -22.71 -45.21
N ARG A 29 -25.91 -23.88 -45.11
CA ARG A 29 -26.05 -24.63 -43.84
C ARG A 29 -24.76 -25.33 -43.43
N VAL A 30 -23.99 -25.82 -44.39
CA VAL A 30 -22.74 -26.56 -44.11
C VAL A 30 -21.48 -25.68 -44.19
N HIS A 31 -21.65 -24.36 -44.35
CA HIS A 31 -20.53 -23.43 -44.46
C HIS A 31 -19.70 -23.41 -43.16
N PRO A 32 -18.35 -23.49 -43.23
CA PRO A 32 -17.50 -23.49 -42.04
C PRO A 32 -17.73 -22.27 -41.12
N ASP A 33 -17.87 -21.08 -41.71
CA ASP A 33 -18.07 -19.84 -40.95
C ASP A 33 -19.43 -19.75 -40.25
N LYS A 34 -20.38 -20.63 -40.57
CA LYS A 34 -21.73 -20.66 -39.98
C LYS A 34 -21.94 -21.89 -39.08
N GLY A 35 -20.85 -22.48 -38.59
CA GLY A 35 -20.87 -23.66 -37.72
C GLY A 35 -20.91 -25.00 -38.46
N GLY A 36 -20.71 -25.00 -39.78
CA GLY A 36 -20.56 -26.22 -40.59
C GLY A 36 -19.13 -26.78 -40.60
N SER A 37 -18.94 -27.91 -41.27
CA SER A 37 -17.62 -28.54 -41.42
C SER A 37 -17.05 -28.31 -42.82
N LYS A 38 -15.75 -27.97 -42.90
CA LYS A 38 -15.02 -27.81 -44.16
C LYS A 38 -15.09 -29.08 -45.03
N ALA A 39 -15.08 -30.25 -44.40
CA ALA A 39 -15.21 -31.54 -45.09
C ALA A 39 -16.60 -31.75 -45.70
N LEU A 40 -17.66 -31.36 -44.98
CA LEU A 40 -19.04 -31.42 -45.48
C LEU A 40 -19.26 -30.44 -46.63
N MET A 41 -18.70 -29.23 -46.54
CA MET A 41 -18.78 -28.25 -47.62
C MET A 41 -18.08 -28.76 -48.89
N HIS A 42 -16.91 -29.40 -48.74
CA HIS A 42 -16.21 -30.00 -49.87
C HIS A 42 -17.01 -31.15 -50.50
N LEU A 43 -17.63 -32.00 -49.69
CA LEU A 43 -18.50 -33.09 -50.15
C LEU A 43 -19.70 -32.54 -50.94
N VAL A 44 -20.40 -31.52 -50.42
CA VAL A 44 -21.54 -30.90 -51.09
C VAL A 44 -21.14 -30.25 -52.43
N ARG A 45 -20.00 -29.55 -52.46
CA ARG A 45 -19.45 -28.98 -53.70
C ARG A 45 -19.09 -30.05 -54.72
N HIS A 46 -18.41 -31.10 -54.28
CA HIS A 46 -18.04 -32.22 -55.14
C HIS A 46 -19.27 -32.94 -55.70
N SER A 47 -20.33 -33.09 -54.91
CA SER A 47 -21.60 -33.66 -55.40
C SER A 47 -22.24 -32.78 -56.46
N TYR A 48 -22.29 -31.45 -56.26
CA TYR A 48 -22.83 -30.51 -57.25
C TYR A 48 -22.10 -30.59 -58.60
N GLU A 49 -20.77 -30.60 -58.57
CA GLU A 49 -19.95 -30.69 -59.79
C GLU A 49 -20.17 -32.02 -60.54
N ASN A 50 -20.38 -33.13 -59.83
CA ASN A 50 -20.64 -34.42 -60.46
C ASN A 50 -22.08 -34.56 -60.98
N VAL A 51 -23.06 -33.96 -60.32
CA VAL A 51 -24.45 -33.94 -60.82
C VAL A 51 -24.56 -33.12 -62.11
N ILE A 52 -23.94 -31.94 -62.19
CA ILE A 52 -23.92 -31.13 -63.43
C ILE A 52 -23.24 -31.87 -64.59
N LYS A 53 -22.21 -32.67 -64.29
CA LYS A 53 -21.50 -33.50 -65.29
C LYS A 53 -22.30 -34.75 -65.72
N GLY A 54 -23.56 -34.89 -65.30
CA GLY A 54 -24.41 -36.05 -65.62
C GLY A 54 -24.03 -37.32 -64.87
N LYS A 55 -23.19 -37.22 -63.82
CA LYS A 55 -22.73 -38.36 -63.00
C LYS A 55 -23.49 -38.47 -61.67
N GLY A 56 -24.70 -37.92 -61.57
CA GLY A 56 -25.47 -37.85 -60.33
C GLY A 56 -25.76 -39.22 -59.68
N ASP A 57 -25.95 -40.25 -60.52
CA ASP A 57 -26.24 -41.62 -60.07
C ASP A 57 -24.99 -42.46 -59.76
N HIS A 58 -23.79 -41.88 -59.92
CA HIS A 58 -22.59 -42.56 -59.51
C HIS A 58 -22.55 -42.69 -57.99
N SER A 59 -22.32 -43.92 -57.52
CA SER A 59 -22.12 -44.22 -56.11
C SER A 59 -20.90 -43.44 -55.60
N LEU A 60 -21.07 -42.79 -54.45
CA LEU A 60 -19.95 -42.20 -53.73
C LEU A 60 -19.05 -43.33 -53.24
N ALA A 61 -17.94 -43.54 -53.95
CA ALA A 61 -16.79 -44.19 -53.37
C ALA A 61 -16.19 -43.22 -52.34
N ILE A 62 -16.78 -43.15 -51.14
CA ILE A 62 -16.05 -42.67 -49.97
C ILE A 62 -14.85 -43.62 -49.91
N PRO A 63 -13.61 -43.15 -50.06
CA PRO A 63 -12.46 -44.00 -49.80
C PRO A 63 -12.67 -44.47 -48.36
N LYS A 64 -12.98 -45.76 -48.16
CA LYS A 64 -12.80 -46.37 -46.84
C LYS A 64 -11.40 -45.95 -46.44
N ALA A 65 -11.31 -45.12 -45.41
CA ALA A 65 -10.06 -44.53 -44.95
C ALA A 65 -8.96 -45.58 -45.09
N SER A 66 -7.99 -45.27 -45.93
CA SER A 66 -6.95 -46.17 -46.42
C SER A 66 -6.58 -47.23 -45.39
N SER A 67 -6.90 -48.49 -45.67
CA SER A 67 -6.32 -49.66 -44.99
C SER A 67 -4.86 -49.80 -45.42
N GLY A 68 -4.07 -48.77 -45.17
CA GLY A 68 -2.63 -48.77 -45.29
C GLY A 68 -1.97 -49.20 -43.97
N PRO A 69 -0.65 -49.44 -43.96
CA PRO A 69 0.10 -50.01 -42.84
C PRO A 69 0.04 -49.19 -41.53
N HIS A 70 -0.49 -47.97 -41.57
CA HIS A 70 -0.59 -47.04 -40.45
C HIS A 70 -1.72 -47.34 -39.45
N LYS A 71 -2.68 -48.22 -39.75
CA LYS A 71 -3.78 -48.55 -38.82
C LYS A 71 -3.27 -49.15 -37.51
N GLY A 72 -2.24 -49.99 -37.57
CA GLY A 72 -1.62 -50.57 -36.37
C GLY A 72 -0.82 -49.57 -35.53
N GLY A 73 -0.27 -48.51 -36.16
CA GLY A 73 0.41 -47.42 -35.44
C GLY A 73 -0.58 -46.51 -34.72
N LEU A 74 -1.63 -46.09 -35.43
CA LEU A 74 -2.70 -45.26 -34.86
C LEU A 74 -3.48 -45.99 -33.77
N GLU A 75 -3.72 -47.31 -33.89
CA GLU A 75 -4.35 -48.10 -32.83
C GLU A 75 -3.49 -48.19 -31.57
N ARG A 76 -2.15 -48.27 -31.71
CA ARG A 76 -1.22 -48.23 -30.57
C ARG A 76 -1.17 -46.85 -29.92
N GLU A 77 -1.12 -45.77 -30.71
CA GLU A 77 -1.16 -44.41 -30.18
C GLU A 77 -2.48 -44.14 -29.47
N LEU A 78 -3.60 -44.61 -30.01
CA LEU A 78 -4.92 -44.46 -29.39
C LEU A 78 -5.02 -45.28 -28.09
N ALA A 79 -4.40 -46.46 -28.04
CA ALA A 79 -4.29 -47.24 -26.81
C ALA A 79 -3.42 -46.54 -25.74
N ALA A 80 -2.29 -45.96 -26.16
CA ALA A 80 -1.40 -45.19 -25.27
C ALA A 80 -2.10 -43.95 -24.70
N VAL A 81 -2.75 -43.15 -25.56
CA VAL A 81 -3.48 -41.95 -25.14
C VAL A 81 -4.66 -42.28 -24.22
N LYS A 82 -5.34 -43.42 -24.44
CA LYS A 82 -6.38 -43.89 -23.51
C LYS A 82 -5.81 -44.23 -22.13
N LYS A 83 -4.66 -44.89 -22.09
CA LYS A 83 -3.98 -45.22 -20.84
C LYS A 83 -3.57 -43.96 -20.08
N ASP A 84 -2.94 -43.00 -20.75
CA ASP A 84 -2.52 -41.73 -20.13
C ASP A 84 -3.72 -40.92 -19.61
N ARG A 85 -4.85 -40.93 -20.35
CA ARG A 85 -6.10 -40.31 -19.90
C ARG A 85 -6.61 -40.95 -18.60
N ASP A 86 -6.58 -42.27 -18.54
CA ASP A 86 -7.10 -43.00 -17.38
C ASP A 86 -6.20 -42.77 -16.15
N GLU A 87 -4.88 -42.75 -16.33
CA GLU A 87 -3.90 -42.40 -15.28
C GLU A 87 -4.09 -40.96 -14.77
N LEU A 88 -4.22 -40.00 -15.67
CA LEU A 88 -4.49 -38.60 -15.31
C LEU A 88 -5.83 -38.46 -14.58
N SER A 89 -6.85 -39.20 -14.99
CA SER A 89 -8.16 -39.18 -14.33
C SER A 89 -8.09 -39.73 -12.90
N ALA A 90 -7.32 -40.80 -12.68
CA ALA A 90 -7.11 -41.40 -11.37
C ALA A 90 -6.31 -40.46 -10.44
N LEU A 91 -5.26 -39.82 -10.95
CA LEU A 91 -4.51 -38.80 -10.20
C LEU A 91 -5.38 -37.61 -9.83
N ASN A 92 -6.25 -37.16 -10.74
CA ASN A 92 -7.16 -36.05 -10.46
C ASN A 92 -8.19 -36.41 -9.37
N GLN A 93 -8.68 -37.65 -9.36
CA GLN A 93 -9.55 -38.15 -8.29
C GLN A 93 -8.81 -38.23 -6.94
N LEU A 94 -7.57 -38.72 -6.91
CA LEU A 94 -6.74 -38.76 -5.70
C LEU A 94 -6.45 -37.36 -5.15
N LEU A 95 -6.08 -36.41 -5.99
CA LEU A 95 -5.86 -35.01 -5.59
C LEU A 95 -7.12 -34.37 -5.03
N LYS A 96 -8.30 -34.65 -5.62
CA LYS A 96 -9.59 -34.19 -5.08
C LYS A 96 -9.89 -34.79 -3.71
N ALA A 97 -9.57 -36.07 -3.49
CA ALA A 97 -9.73 -36.71 -2.20
C ALA A 97 -8.79 -36.11 -1.14
N GLN A 98 -7.52 -35.86 -1.48
CA GLN A 98 -6.55 -35.18 -0.61
C GLN A 98 -6.97 -33.74 -0.28
N LEU A 99 -7.49 -32.99 -1.26
CA LEU A 99 -8.02 -31.65 -1.02
C LEU A 99 -9.24 -31.68 -0.11
N ALA A 100 -10.14 -32.67 -0.26
CA ALA A 100 -11.27 -32.83 0.65
C ALA A 100 -10.83 -33.18 2.08
N GLN A 101 -9.80 -34.02 2.22
CA GLN A 101 -9.23 -34.39 3.52
C GLN A 101 -8.50 -33.22 4.18
N SER A 102 -7.68 -32.46 3.44
CA SER A 102 -7.02 -31.24 3.96
C SER A 102 -8.03 -30.15 4.36
N LYS A 103 -9.15 -30.03 3.64
CA LYS A 103 -10.25 -29.13 4.01
C LYS A 103 -10.95 -29.57 5.29
N LYS A 104 -11.01 -30.87 5.56
CA LYS A 104 -11.60 -31.44 6.77
C LYS A 104 -10.64 -31.34 7.97
N GLU A 105 -9.33 -31.51 7.76
CA GLU A 105 -8.29 -31.25 8.78
C GLU A 105 -8.14 -29.75 9.09
N ASN A 106 -8.45 -28.86 8.14
CA ASN A 106 -8.51 -27.41 8.36
C ASN A 106 -9.78 -26.90 9.08
N SER A 107 -10.65 -27.77 9.60
CA SER A 107 -11.73 -27.37 10.53
C SER A 107 -11.23 -27.30 11.98
N SER A 108 -10.05 -26.74 12.19
CA SER A 108 -9.46 -26.47 13.51
C SER A 108 -10.24 -25.36 14.24
N PRO A 109 -10.34 -25.40 15.59
CA PRO A 109 -10.96 -24.35 16.41
C PRO A 109 -10.49 -22.93 16.08
N ASN A 110 -9.25 -22.79 15.58
CA ASN A 110 -8.67 -21.52 15.15
C ASN A 110 -9.52 -20.78 14.09
N ARG A 111 -10.18 -21.46 13.14
CA ARG A 111 -10.96 -20.77 12.10
C ARG A 111 -12.24 -20.12 12.66
N ILE A 112 -12.83 -20.71 13.70
CA ILE A 112 -13.99 -20.13 14.39
C ILE A 112 -13.54 -18.87 15.14
N ASP A 113 -12.40 -18.93 15.82
CA ASP A 113 -11.81 -17.78 16.51
C ASP A 113 -11.40 -16.66 15.54
N TYR A 114 -10.80 -16.99 14.40
CA TYR A 114 -10.52 -16.01 13.34
C TYR A 114 -11.80 -15.40 12.77
N SER A 115 -12.84 -16.20 12.52
CA SER A 115 -14.11 -15.68 12.01
C SER A 115 -14.80 -14.72 12.99
N ARG A 116 -14.75 -15.02 14.30
CA ARG A 116 -15.25 -14.14 15.35
C ARG A 116 -14.44 -12.85 15.45
N LYS A 117 -13.10 -12.95 15.34
CA LYS A 117 -12.22 -11.77 15.37
C LYS A 117 -12.41 -10.88 14.13
N VAL A 118 -12.64 -11.47 12.96
CA VAL A 118 -12.98 -10.72 11.74
C VAL A 118 -14.29 -9.96 11.92
N ALA A 119 -15.34 -10.62 12.45
CA ALA A 119 -16.61 -9.95 12.72
C ALA A 119 -16.48 -8.79 13.74
N GLN A 120 -15.62 -8.96 14.76
CA GLN A 120 -15.33 -7.90 15.72
C GLN A 120 -14.63 -6.70 15.06
N LEU A 121 -13.59 -6.95 14.26
CA LEU A 121 -12.84 -5.91 13.56
C LEU A 121 -13.71 -5.17 12.53
N GLU A 122 -14.61 -5.87 11.86
CA GLU A 122 -15.59 -5.25 10.96
C GLU A 122 -16.52 -4.29 11.73
N GLY A 123 -16.97 -4.68 12.93
CA GLY A 123 -17.74 -3.81 13.82
C GLY A 123 -16.97 -2.56 14.27
N GLU A 124 -15.73 -2.73 14.71
CA GLU A 124 -14.86 -1.60 15.11
C GLU A 124 -14.59 -0.65 13.93
N MET A 125 -14.41 -1.19 12.72
CA MET A 125 -14.22 -0.37 11.53
C MET A 125 -15.44 0.50 11.21
N VAL A 126 -16.66 -0.02 11.43
CA VAL A 126 -17.90 0.76 11.24
C VAL A 126 -17.97 1.90 12.24
N LEU A 127 -17.65 1.66 13.52
CA LEU A 127 -17.63 2.70 14.56
C LEU A 127 -16.60 3.79 14.24
N LEU A 128 -15.37 3.41 13.88
CA LEU A 128 -14.33 4.37 13.49
C LEU A 128 -14.72 5.18 12.25
N LYS A 129 -15.43 4.57 11.30
CA LYS A 129 -15.95 5.27 10.13
C LYS A 129 -17.02 6.30 10.50
N GLU A 130 -17.87 5.99 11.46
CA GLU A 130 -18.87 6.90 12.00
C GLU A 130 -18.22 8.07 12.75
N GLU A 131 -17.23 7.80 13.61
CA GLU A 131 -16.45 8.85 14.27
C GLU A 131 -15.74 9.77 13.29
N ARG A 132 -15.09 9.19 12.26
CA ARG A 132 -14.46 9.96 11.19
C ARG A 132 -15.47 10.85 10.46
N ASN A 133 -16.67 10.36 10.19
CA ASN A 133 -17.72 11.16 9.57
C ASN A 133 -18.18 12.29 10.49
N ARG A 134 -18.31 12.03 11.80
CA ARG A 134 -18.63 13.04 12.80
C ARG A 134 -17.59 14.16 12.85
N PHE A 135 -16.30 13.80 12.90
CA PHE A 135 -15.21 14.78 12.89
C PHE A 135 -15.14 15.56 11.58
N LYS A 136 -15.42 14.90 10.44
CA LYS A 136 -15.49 15.56 9.15
C LYS A 136 -16.62 16.61 9.13
N ALA A 137 -17.80 16.28 9.63
CA ALA A 137 -18.91 17.22 9.73
C ALA A 137 -18.57 18.41 10.65
N GLN A 138 -17.93 18.17 11.80
CA GLN A 138 -17.45 19.24 12.69
C GLN A 138 -16.46 20.16 11.98
N LYS A 139 -15.53 19.60 11.21
CA LYS A 139 -14.57 20.38 10.42
C LYS A 139 -15.27 21.24 9.37
N GLU A 140 -16.24 20.69 8.65
CA GLU A 140 -17.00 21.43 7.63
C GLU A 140 -17.81 22.58 8.25
N CYS A 141 -18.43 22.37 9.42
CA CYS A 141 -19.10 23.44 10.16
C CYS A 141 -18.12 24.53 10.60
N ALA A 142 -16.98 24.17 11.18
CA ALA A 142 -15.97 25.15 11.62
C ALA A 142 -15.39 25.97 10.45
N VAL A 143 -15.18 25.34 9.28
CA VAL A 143 -14.75 26.04 8.07
C VAL A 143 -15.82 27.02 7.58
N ALA A 144 -17.11 26.63 7.65
CA ALA A 144 -18.21 27.52 7.30
C ALA A 144 -18.31 28.74 8.24
N GLU A 145 -18.13 28.54 9.55
CA GLU A 145 -18.09 29.62 10.54
C GLU A 145 -16.91 30.56 10.31
N GLN A 146 -15.71 30.02 10.05
CA GLN A 146 -14.54 30.83 9.70
C GLN A 146 -14.79 31.65 8.43
N GLY A 147 -15.47 31.07 7.43
CA GLY A 147 -15.88 31.78 6.22
C GLY A 147 -16.84 32.93 6.49
N LYS A 148 -17.82 32.74 7.40
CA LYS A 148 -18.75 33.80 7.82
C LYS A 148 -18.03 34.94 8.54
N LEU A 149 -17.19 34.61 9.53
CA LEU A 149 -16.40 35.60 10.29
C LEU A 149 -15.46 36.39 9.37
N ALA A 150 -14.82 35.73 8.41
CA ALA A 150 -13.98 36.41 7.42
C ALA A 150 -14.80 37.35 6.50
N GLY A 151 -16.06 36.99 6.20
CA GLY A 151 -17.00 37.86 5.48
C GLY A 151 -17.42 39.08 6.30
N GLU A 152 -17.76 38.87 7.57
CA GLU A 152 -18.12 39.95 8.51
C GLU A 152 -16.95 40.92 8.72
N LEU A 153 -15.72 40.43 8.88
CA LEU A 153 -14.52 41.26 8.97
C LEU A 153 -14.31 42.10 7.71
N ARG A 154 -14.51 41.53 6.51
CA ARG A 154 -14.42 42.29 5.25
C ARG A 154 -15.47 43.39 5.16
N ASN A 155 -16.71 43.09 5.56
CA ASN A 155 -17.78 44.09 5.56
C ASN A 155 -17.48 45.22 6.57
N ALA A 156 -17.05 44.89 7.79
CA ALA A 156 -16.68 45.86 8.80
C ALA A 156 -15.50 46.75 8.36
N LEU A 157 -14.47 46.16 7.73
CA LEU A 157 -13.35 46.92 7.14
C LEU A 157 -13.84 47.86 6.03
N SER A 158 -14.73 47.39 5.14
CA SER A 158 -15.28 48.24 4.08
C SER A 158 -16.13 49.39 4.62
N GLU A 159 -16.88 49.18 5.72
CA GLU A 159 -17.63 50.24 6.39
C GLU A 159 -16.70 51.26 7.05
N ALA A 160 -15.60 50.79 7.66
CA ALA A 160 -14.57 51.65 8.24
C ALA A 160 -13.89 52.51 7.17
N GLU A 161 -13.47 51.93 6.04
CA GLU A 161 -12.89 52.66 4.91
C GLU A 161 -13.86 53.71 4.35
N LEU A 162 -15.16 53.39 4.28
CA LEU A 162 -16.20 54.32 3.83
C LEU A 162 -16.39 55.46 4.83
N LEU A 163 -16.34 55.18 6.14
CA LEU A 163 -16.41 56.19 7.18
C LEU A 163 -15.18 57.08 7.19
N GLU A 164 -13.97 56.53 6.99
CA GLU A 164 -12.74 57.32 6.82
C GLU A 164 -12.84 58.23 5.60
N ALA A 165 -13.28 57.71 4.45
CA ALA A 165 -13.49 58.51 3.25
C ALA A 165 -14.57 59.60 3.44
N LYS A 166 -15.62 59.34 4.21
CA LYS A 166 -16.62 60.36 4.59
C LYS A 166 -16.02 61.40 5.52
N LEU A 167 -15.18 60.98 6.47
CA LEU A 167 -14.55 61.86 7.44
C LEU A 167 -13.51 62.76 6.76
N GLU A 168 -12.69 62.25 5.83
CA GLU A 168 -11.79 63.05 4.97
C GLU A 168 -12.56 64.05 4.10
N ARG A 169 -13.72 63.64 3.56
CA ARG A 169 -14.57 64.53 2.75
C ARG A 169 -15.25 65.61 3.59
N GLN A 170 -15.50 65.35 4.88
CA GLN A 170 -16.13 66.28 5.82
C GLN A 170 -15.10 67.13 6.59
N SER A 171 -13.86 66.65 6.75
CA SER A 171 -12.75 67.32 7.44
C SER A 171 -11.95 68.26 6.53
N GLY A 172 -12.62 68.89 5.55
CA GLY A 172 -12.12 70.04 4.79
C GLY A 172 -11.85 71.30 5.65
N ILE A 173 -11.38 71.12 6.88
CA ILE A 173 -10.88 72.12 7.81
C ILE A 173 -9.36 71.90 7.90
N LYS A 174 -8.63 72.84 7.30
CA LYS A 174 -7.16 72.90 7.30
C LYS A 174 -6.63 72.86 8.73
N MET A 175 -6.02 71.74 9.16
CA MET A 175 -5.21 71.73 10.38
C MET A 175 -3.89 72.47 10.13
N PRO A 176 -3.53 73.47 10.96
CA PRO A 176 -2.22 74.09 10.88
C PRO A 176 -1.17 73.23 11.60
N GLY A 177 -0.06 72.93 10.91
CA GLY A 177 1.25 72.65 11.50
C GLY A 177 1.42 71.34 12.29
N MET A 178 1.67 70.22 11.59
CA MET A 178 2.11 68.92 12.17
C MET A 178 3.40 69.00 13.01
N ILE A 179 4.16 70.09 12.95
CA ILE A 179 5.47 70.22 13.60
C ILE A 179 5.33 70.52 15.11
N ASP A 180 4.31 71.27 15.52
CA ASP A 180 4.09 71.63 16.94
C ASP A 180 3.52 70.48 17.78
N TRP A 181 2.75 69.58 17.17
CA TRP A 181 2.17 68.42 17.86
C TRP A 181 3.22 67.35 18.16
N ALA A 182 4.12 67.09 17.22
CA ALA A 182 5.20 66.12 17.38
C ALA A 182 6.18 66.53 18.49
N GLN A 183 6.49 67.83 18.60
CA GLN A 183 7.46 68.34 19.56
C GLN A 183 6.94 68.33 21.01
N LYS A 184 5.63 68.57 21.21
CA LYS A 184 5.02 68.58 22.56
C LYS A 184 4.66 67.21 23.10
N PHE A 185 4.28 66.25 22.25
CA PHE A 185 3.74 64.96 22.73
C PHE A 185 4.66 63.77 22.50
N TRP A 186 5.48 63.75 21.44
CA TRP A 186 6.23 62.55 21.09
C TRP A 186 7.58 62.46 21.82
N LEU A 187 8.26 63.60 22.02
CA LEU A 187 9.54 63.66 22.74
C LEU A 187 9.42 63.27 24.22
N PRO A 188 8.40 63.71 24.99
CA PRO A 188 8.22 63.25 26.37
C PRO A 188 7.87 61.77 26.46
N ALA A 189 7.08 61.24 25.53
CA ALA A 189 6.67 59.82 25.52
C ALA A 189 7.86 58.88 25.26
N MET A 190 8.78 59.26 24.38
CA MET A 190 10.01 58.50 24.10
C MET A 190 11.02 58.58 25.25
N ALA A 191 11.10 59.72 25.93
CA ALA A 191 11.92 59.84 27.14
C ALA A 191 11.40 58.93 28.26
N MET A 192 10.08 58.87 28.46
CA MET A 192 9.46 58.00 29.46
C MET A 192 9.62 56.51 29.15
N SER A 193 9.54 56.10 27.87
CA SER A 193 9.77 54.70 27.51
C SER A 193 11.24 54.27 27.68
N SER A 194 12.19 55.17 27.40
CA SER A 194 13.62 54.89 27.65
C SER A 194 13.92 54.74 29.15
N LEU A 195 13.25 55.52 30.00
CA LEU A 195 13.42 55.46 31.45
C LEU A 195 12.84 54.16 32.05
N VAL A 196 11.74 53.65 31.49
CA VAL A 196 11.18 52.34 31.84
C VAL A 196 12.14 51.20 31.46
N ILE A 197 12.81 51.30 30.30
CA ILE A 197 13.80 50.29 29.86
C ILE A 197 15.05 50.32 30.74
N VAL A 198 15.53 51.51 31.15
CA VAL A 198 16.67 51.65 32.08
C VAL A 198 16.31 51.14 33.48
N LEU A 199 15.09 51.36 33.96
CA LEU A 199 14.62 50.79 35.23
C LEU A 199 14.44 49.26 35.15
N ALA A 200 13.96 48.73 34.03
CA ALA A 200 13.84 47.29 33.82
C ALA A 200 15.21 46.60 33.76
N LEU A 201 16.19 47.21 33.07
CA LEU A 201 17.57 46.72 33.01
C LEU A 201 18.35 46.95 34.33
N GLY A 202 17.98 47.95 35.14
CA GLY A 202 18.53 48.13 36.49
C GLY A 202 17.96 47.13 37.50
N SER A 203 16.71 46.68 37.30
CA SER A 203 16.06 45.70 38.18
C SER A 203 16.59 44.27 38.05
N SER A 204 17.36 43.97 37.00
CA SER A 204 18.04 42.68 36.82
C SER A 204 19.44 42.61 37.48
N MET A 205 19.95 43.73 38.03
CA MET A 205 21.20 43.76 38.80
C MET A 205 20.96 43.79 40.33
N VAL A 206 19.71 43.65 40.77
CA VAL A 206 19.35 43.57 42.19
C VAL A 206 18.84 42.15 42.48
N ASP A 207 19.49 41.46 43.40
CA ASP A 207 19.06 40.14 43.88
C ASP A 207 17.71 40.24 44.61
N TRP A 208 16.62 40.02 43.88
CA TRP A 208 15.26 39.92 44.44
C TRP A 208 15.10 38.78 45.46
N ALA A 209 16.08 37.87 45.55
CA ALA A 209 16.16 36.84 46.57
C ALA A 209 16.46 37.40 47.98
N ALA A 210 17.13 38.55 48.09
CA ALA A 210 17.43 39.17 49.39
C ALA A 210 16.25 39.98 49.96
N LEU A 211 15.37 40.50 49.09
CA LEU A 211 14.24 41.36 49.47
C LEU A 211 12.95 40.58 49.78
N THR A 212 12.84 39.32 49.34
CA THR A 212 11.72 38.42 49.67
C THR A 212 11.99 37.51 50.87
N GLY A 213 13.19 37.57 51.47
CA GLY A 213 13.55 36.81 52.67
C GLY A 213 12.75 37.16 53.93
N TRP A 214 11.99 38.26 53.93
CA TRP A 214 11.18 38.69 55.07
C TRP A 214 9.76 38.11 55.09
N PHE A 215 9.33 37.39 54.03
CA PHE A 215 8.02 36.72 53.94
C PHE A 215 8.08 35.20 54.16
N LYS A 216 9.22 34.67 54.63
CA LYS A 216 9.30 33.27 55.09
C LYS A 216 8.95 33.20 56.57
N GLU A 217 7.68 32.94 56.82
CA GLU A 217 7.18 32.51 58.12
C GLU A 217 7.89 31.21 58.54
N PRO A 218 8.31 31.07 59.81
CA PRO A 218 9.13 29.93 60.23
C PRO A 218 8.32 28.64 60.16
N GLU A 219 8.76 27.70 59.32
CA GLU A 219 8.23 26.33 59.30
C GLU A 219 8.45 25.67 60.67
N THR A 220 7.36 25.48 61.38
CA THR A 220 7.29 24.67 62.59
C THR A 220 7.65 23.23 62.25
N VAL A 221 8.70 22.74 62.90
CA VAL A 221 9.12 21.32 62.90
C VAL A 221 7.94 20.45 63.34
N THR A 222 7.41 19.66 62.40
CA THR A 222 6.57 18.51 62.70
C THR A 222 7.21 17.27 62.08
N VAL A 223 7.58 16.33 62.94
CA VAL A 223 8.19 15.05 62.58
C VAL A 223 7.06 14.10 62.14
N PRO A 224 7.04 13.58 60.89
CA PRO A 224 6.21 12.45 60.56
C PRO A 224 6.91 11.13 61.00
N PRO A 225 6.19 10.18 61.62
CA PRO A 225 6.78 8.90 62.01
C PRO A 225 7.19 8.07 60.79
N SER A 226 8.43 7.60 60.79
CA SER A 226 8.92 6.63 59.79
C SER A 226 8.31 5.25 60.05
N VAL A 227 7.43 4.79 59.15
CA VAL A 227 7.03 3.38 59.13
C VAL A 227 8.07 2.61 58.32
N ARG A 228 8.91 1.84 59.02
CA ARG A 228 9.81 0.85 58.42
C ARG A 228 8.98 -0.38 58.08
N VAL A 229 8.62 -0.57 56.81
CA VAL A 229 8.04 -1.84 56.34
C VAL A 229 9.16 -2.85 56.22
N ILE A 230 9.40 -3.61 57.29
CA ILE A 230 10.21 -4.83 57.26
C ILE A 230 9.38 -5.88 56.53
N HIS A 231 9.70 -6.15 55.26
CA HIS A 231 9.26 -7.39 54.65
C HIS A 231 10.04 -8.51 55.33
N ALA A 232 9.34 -9.27 56.19
CA ALA A 232 9.85 -10.49 56.76
C ALA A 232 10.26 -11.42 55.60
N ARG A 233 11.51 -11.88 55.62
CA ARG A 233 11.96 -13.03 54.83
C ARG A 233 11.10 -14.23 55.28
N PRO A 234 10.25 -14.82 54.43
CA PRO A 234 9.68 -16.11 54.79
C PRO A 234 10.81 -17.14 54.79
N ALA A 235 10.88 -17.86 55.90
CA ALA A 235 11.82 -18.93 56.14
C ALA A 235 11.73 -19.98 55.03
N ILE A 236 12.91 -20.48 54.66
CA ILE A 236 13.10 -21.69 53.88
C ILE A 236 12.48 -22.84 54.68
N GLU A 237 11.43 -23.46 54.15
CA GLU A 237 11.06 -24.81 54.56
C GLU A 237 11.46 -25.76 53.43
N ASN A 238 12.62 -26.39 53.65
CA ASN A 238 13.10 -27.49 52.82
C ASN A 238 12.18 -28.69 53.06
N VAL A 239 11.32 -29.00 52.09
CA VAL A 239 10.81 -30.37 51.95
C VAL A 239 11.39 -30.97 50.69
N ILE A 240 12.49 -31.67 50.90
CA ILE A 240 13.07 -32.62 49.96
C ILE A 240 12.03 -33.73 49.73
N LYS A 241 11.49 -33.82 48.51
CA LYS A 241 11.03 -35.09 47.95
C LYS A 241 11.77 -35.34 46.63
N LYS A 242 12.54 -36.42 46.64
CA LYS A 242 13.36 -36.93 45.54
C LYS A 242 12.49 -37.72 44.54
N VAL A 243 12.62 -37.37 43.25
CA VAL A 243 12.84 -38.26 42.06
C VAL A 243 11.61 -39.04 41.51
N PRO A 244 11.47 -39.34 40.18
CA PRO A 244 12.36 -39.09 39.02
C PRO A 244 11.77 -38.34 37.81
N SER A 245 12.72 -37.90 36.99
CA SER A 245 12.69 -37.47 35.59
C SER A 245 11.85 -38.33 34.63
N GLU A 246 11.07 -37.68 33.77
CA GLU A 246 10.88 -38.09 32.37
C GLU A 246 11.20 -36.89 31.48
N GLN A 247 12.12 -37.14 30.56
CA GLN A 247 12.54 -36.22 29.52
C GLN A 247 11.38 -36.05 28.55
N ASP A 248 10.88 -34.83 28.41
CA ASP A 248 10.36 -34.37 27.13
C ASP A 248 10.89 -32.97 26.90
N SER A 249 11.72 -32.87 25.87
CA SER A 249 12.23 -31.63 25.32
C SER A 249 11.05 -30.75 24.90
N LEU A 250 10.66 -29.83 25.76
CA LEU A 250 9.88 -28.67 25.34
C LEU A 250 10.71 -27.96 24.27
N PRO A 251 10.16 -27.72 23.07
CA PRO A 251 10.86 -26.92 22.09
C PRO A 251 11.06 -25.56 22.75
N ILE A 252 12.32 -25.13 22.80
CA ILE A 252 12.68 -23.73 23.03
C ILE A 252 11.82 -22.96 22.05
N VAL A 253 10.78 -22.31 22.57
CA VAL A 253 10.01 -21.30 21.84
C VAL A 253 11.07 -20.31 21.44
N THR A 254 11.49 -20.42 20.18
CA THR A 254 12.43 -19.48 19.59
C THR A 254 11.73 -18.15 19.73
N GLU A 255 12.24 -17.32 20.63
CA GLU A 255 11.84 -15.94 20.80
C GLU A 255 11.63 -15.39 19.40
N ASN A 256 10.39 -15.06 19.05
CA ASN A 256 10.04 -14.55 17.73
C ASN A 256 10.94 -13.33 17.50
N LYS A 257 12.02 -13.50 16.72
CA LYS A 257 12.93 -12.40 16.37
C LYS A 257 12.08 -11.34 15.69
N ARG A 258 11.75 -10.28 16.45
CA ARG A 258 11.02 -9.12 15.92
C ARG A 258 11.88 -8.52 14.82
N LEU A 259 11.26 -8.27 13.67
CA LEU A 259 11.96 -7.69 12.51
C LEU A 259 12.37 -6.25 12.83
N PRO A 260 13.58 -5.81 12.45
CA PRO A 260 14.04 -4.46 12.73
C PRO A 260 13.12 -3.41 12.07
N PHE A 261 12.58 -2.51 12.88
CA PHE A 261 11.64 -1.46 12.52
C PHE A 261 12.27 -0.06 12.64
N LEU A 262 11.81 0.83 11.77
CA LEU A 262 12.35 2.18 11.60
C LEU A 262 11.71 3.15 12.59
N GLN A 263 12.42 4.21 12.94
CA GLN A 263 11.86 5.35 13.66
C GLN A 263 11.12 6.22 12.66
N LEU A 264 9.82 6.40 12.89
CA LEU A 264 8.97 7.17 11.99
C LEU A 264 9.13 8.66 12.28
N THR A 265 9.42 9.43 11.22
CA THR A 265 9.52 10.90 11.28
C THR A 265 8.39 11.56 10.49
N ASN A 266 7.99 12.76 10.90
CA ASN A 266 7.03 13.57 10.15
C ASN A 266 7.70 14.46 9.09
N GLN A 267 9.03 14.59 9.13
CA GLN A 267 9.77 15.42 8.19
C GLN A 267 9.94 14.69 6.85
N THR A 268 9.64 15.38 5.75
CA THR A 268 9.78 14.85 4.39
C THR A 268 11.02 15.42 3.72
N GLY A 269 11.68 14.62 2.89
CA GLY A 269 12.79 15.10 2.07
C GLY A 269 14.09 15.43 2.83
N ILE A 270 14.23 14.97 4.07
CA ILE A 270 15.43 15.16 4.88
C ILE A 270 16.00 13.79 5.25
N TRP A 271 17.31 13.63 5.08
CA TRP A 271 18.02 12.42 5.49
C TRP A 271 18.32 12.45 6.99
N SER A 272 17.69 11.56 7.76
CA SER A 272 17.95 11.40 9.20
C SER A 272 18.84 10.18 9.47
N LEU A 273 19.66 10.28 10.51
CA LEU A 273 20.52 9.20 11.00
C LEU A 273 19.93 8.67 12.31
N ASP A 274 19.43 7.45 12.27
CA ASP A 274 18.70 6.83 13.37
C ASP A 274 19.19 5.38 13.61
N SER A 275 18.62 4.69 14.59
CA SER A 275 18.87 3.27 14.87
C SER A 275 17.56 2.48 14.86
N TYR A 276 17.62 1.19 14.50
CA TYR A 276 16.42 0.34 14.49
C TYR A 276 15.92 0.13 15.92
N THR A 277 14.61 -0.02 16.10
CA THR A 277 14.00 -0.16 17.43
C THR A 277 14.39 -1.45 18.15
N GLU A 278 14.61 -2.53 17.40
CA GLU A 278 14.96 -3.85 17.92
C GLU A 278 16.48 -4.10 17.95
N SER A 279 17.23 -3.33 17.17
CA SER A 279 18.68 -3.47 17.09
C SER A 279 19.31 -2.10 17.02
N ASP A 280 20.23 -1.78 17.93
CA ASP A 280 21.00 -0.52 17.94
C ASP A 280 21.90 -0.31 16.70
N LYS A 281 21.66 -1.07 15.63
CA LYS A 281 22.27 -0.90 14.31
C LYS A 281 21.83 0.45 13.72
N PRO A 282 22.78 1.30 13.32
CA PRO A 282 22.47 2.58 12.73
C PRO A 282 22.05 2.42 11.26
N TYR A 283 21.19 3.32 10.81
CA TYR A 283 20.81 3.49 9.40
C TYR A 283 20.56 4.96 9.10
N ILE A 284 20.55 5.31 7.82
CA ILE A 284 20.00 6.58 7.35
C ILE A 284 18.72 6.33 6.59
N ALA A 285 17.74 7.22 6.77
CA ALA A 285 16.47 7.14 6.07
C ALA A 285 16.04 8.50 5.54
N ILE A 286 15.26 8.46 4.46
CA ILE A 286 14.56 9.61 3.92
C ILE A 286 13.09 9.25 3.68
N ARG A 287 12.20 10.15 4.08
CA ARG A 287 10.75 10.01 3.89
C ARG A 287 10.27 10.75 2.64
N SER A 288 9.46 10.08 1.82
CA SER A 288 8.77 10.69 0.68
C SER A 288 7.53 11.49 1.12
N ALA A 289 6.95 12.28 0.21
CA ALA A 289 5.67 12.94 0.44
C ALA A 289 4.52 11.94 0.71
N ASN A 290 4.59 10.75 0.13
CA ASN A 290 3.61 9.68 0.29
C ASN A 290 3.86 8.82 1.55
N GLY A 291 4.92 9.10 2.30
CA GLY A 291 5.25 8.42 3.55
C GLY A 291 5.99 7.09 3.39
N SER A 292 6.44 6.76 2.18
CA SER A 292 7.41 5.68 1.96
C SER A 292 8.81 6.14 2.37
N TYR A 293 9.68 5.20 2.72
CA TYR A 293 11.05 5.49 3.13
C TYR A 293 12.06 4.80 2.24
N VAL A 294 13.18 5.47 1.96
CA VAL A 294 14.39 4.81 1.49
C VAL A 294 15.38 4.75 2.63
N VAL A 295 15.94 3.57 2.86
CA VAL A 295 16.82 3.28 4.00
C VAL A 295 18.14 2.70 3.50
N ASN A 296 19.24 3.16 4.08
CA ASN A 296 20.56 2.56 3.92
C ASN A 296 21.12 2.21 5.29
N ASP A 297 21.47 0.94 5.48
CA ASP A 297 22.08 0.43 6.71
C ASP A 297 23.57 0.16 6.52
N CYS A 298 24.27 -0.30 7.56
CA CYS A 298 25.70 -0.64 7.47
C CYS A 298 26.05 -1.76 6.46
N SER A 299 25.07 -2.46 5.86
CA SER A 299 25.35 -3.39 4.77
C SER A 299 25.67 -2.67 3.45
N GLY A 300 25.38 -1.37 3.37
CA GLY A 300 25.53 -0.55 2.16
C GLY A 300 24.40 -0.73 1.16
N GLU A 301 23.44 -1.62 1.42
CA GLU A 301 22.29 -1.85 0.56
C GLU A 301 21.18 -0.82 0.79
N PHE A 302 20.59 -0.33 -0.31
CA PHE A 302 19.41 0.53 -0.25
C PHE A 302 18.13 -0.30 -0.29
N LYS A 303 17.22 -0.01 0.63
CA LYS A 303 15.91 -0.66 0.78
C LYS A 303 14.81 0.39 0.71
N LEU A 304 13.76 0.09 -0.06
CA LEU A 304 12.54 0.88 -0.13
C LEU A 304 11.49 0.26 0.82
N TYR A 305 11.05 1.04 1.79
CA TYR A 305 9.91 0.74 2.66
C TYR A 305 8.70 1.45 2.07
N LEU A 306 7.97 0.72 1.24
CA LEU A 306 6.79 1.24 0.53
C LEU A 306 5.59 1.22 1.46
N ASN A 307 4.93 2.36 1.61
CA ASN A 307 3.74 2.51 2.44
C ASN A 307 2.57 1.67 1.89
N GLU A 308 2.09 0.68 2.66
CA GLU A 308 1.07 -0.29 2.24
C GLU A 308 -0.25 0.35 1.73
N PRO A 309 -0.81 1.40 2.37
CA PRO A 309 -2.06 2.02 1.94
C PRO A 309 -1.96 2.77 0.60
N LEU A 310 -0.74 3.12 0.17
CA LEU A 310 -0.48 3.90 -1.04
C LEU A 310 0.27 3.09 -2.11
N LYS A 311 0.24 1.76 -1.99
CA LYS A 311 0.90 0.87 -2.94
C LYS A 311 0.34 1.05 -4.37
N PRO A 312 1.19 1.34 -5.38
CA PRO A 312 0.75 1.41 -6.76
C PRO A 312 0.36 0.03 -7.30
N LEU A 313 -0.48 0.01 -8.34
CA LEU A 313 -0.99 -1.22 -8.97
C LEU A 313 0.13 -2.13 -9.50
N ARG A 314 1.29 -1.54 -9.83
CA ARG A 314 2.52 -2.21 -10.24
C ARG A 314 3.68 -1.59 -9.48
N VAL A 315 4.61 -2.43 -9.03
CA VAL A 315 5.87 -2.00 -8.43
C VAL A 315 6.94 -2.01 -9.53
N ALA A 316 7.88 -1.07 -9.48
CA ALA A 316 8.97 -0.98 -10.45
C ALA A 316 9.77 -2.30 -10.52
N ALA A 317 10.18 -2.70 -11.74
CA ALA A 317 10.82 -4.00 -11.98
C ALA A 317 12.20 -4.15 -11.33
N ASN A 318 12.83 -3.03 -10.97
CA ASN A 318 14.12 -3.01 -10.27
C ASN A 318 14.00 -3.26 -8.77
N LEU A 319 12.79 -3.49 -8.23
CA LEU A 319 12.56 -3.71 -6.81
C LEU A 319 12.33 -5.20 -6.50
N ILE A 320 13.15 -5.75 -5.61
CA ILE A 320 13.02 -7.14 -5.16
C ILE A 320 12.35 -7.17 -3.81
N TYR A 321 11.16 -7.78 -3.72
CA TYR A 321 10.44 -7.92 -2.46
C TYR A 321 11.24 -8.75 -1.45
N LEU A 322 11.38 -8.25 -0.22
CA LEU A 322 12.02 -8.96 0.87
C LEU A 322 10.99 -9.52 1.85
N HIS A 323 10.23 -8.64 2.49
CA HIS A 323 9.24 -9.00 3.51
C HIS A 323 8.28 -7.84 3.77
N GLN A 324 7.22 -8.10 4.53
CA GLN A 324 6.32 -7.09 5.07
C GLN A 324 6.71 -6.81 6.52
N ASN A 325 6.83 -5.53 6.88
CA ASN A 325 7.06 -5.09 8.24
C ASN A 325 5.96 -4.07 8.61
N GLN A 326 4.99 -4.51 9.41
CA GLN A 326 3.81 -3.72 9.79
C GLN A 326 3.12 -3.11 8.55
N HIS A 327 3.11 -1.77 8.45
CA HIS A 327 2.48 -0.99 7.38
C HIS A 327 3.39 -0.76 6.16
N PHE A 328 4.55 -1.43 6.10
CA PHE A 328 5.50 -1.28 5.01
C PHE A 328 5.78 -2.60 4.30
N HIS A 329 5.80 -2.56 2.98
CA HIS A 329 6.44 -3.60 2.18
C HIS A 329 7.88 -3.20 1.90
N VAL A 330 8.82 -4.04 2.32
CA VAL A 330 10.26 -3.77 2.18
C VAL A 330 10.76 -4.42 0.89
N TYR A 331 11.34 -3.60 0.03
CA TYR A 331 11.98 -4.01 -1.22
C TYR A 331 13.46 -3.65 -1.19
N LYS A 332 14.31 -4.51 -1.75
CA LYS A 332 15.70 -4.21 -2.05
C LYS A 332 15.80 -3.49 -3.41
N ILE A 333 16.69 -2.51 -3.51
CA ILE A 333 17.02 -1.81 -4.75
C ILE A 333 18.39 -2.28 -5.26
N PRO A 334 18.48 -3.41 -6.00
CA PRO A 334 19.75 -3.96 -6.50
C PRO A 334 20.45 -3.11 -7.57
N TYR A 335 19.71 -2.37 -8.39
CA TYR A 335 20.27 -1.61 -9.51
C TYR A 335 19.38 -0.42 -9.91
N GLY A 336 19.94 0.48 -10.72
CA GLY A 336 19.27 1.68 -11.21
C GLY A 336 19.40 2.88 -10.27
N GLN A 337 18.45 3.81 -10.38
CA GLN A 337 18.42 5.00 -9.52
C GLN A 337 18.12 4.61 -8.07
N GLY A 338 18.90 5.16 -7.14
CA GLY A 338 18.72 4.92 -5.71
C GLY A 338 19.39 3.65 -5.18
N ALA A 339 20.01 2.84 -6.04
CA ALA A 339 20.66 1.59 -5.66
C ALA A 339 22.08 1.76 -5.08
N SER A 340 22.72 2.91 -5.31
CA SER A 340 24.10 3.18 -4.89
C SER A 340 24.26 4.59 -4.35
N ALA A 341 25.20 4.79 -3.43
CA ALA A 341 25.53 6.12 -2.90
C ALA A 341 25.92 7.10 -4.02
N GLN A 342 26.58 6.62 -5.07
CA GLN A 342 26.91 7.43 -6.26
C GLN A 342 25.65 8.00 -6.94
N SER A 343 24.58 7.23 -7.07
CA SER A 343 23.32 7.71 -7.65
C SER A 343 22.69 8.85 -6.84
N TRP A 344 22.85 8.81 -5.52
CA TRP A 344 22.40 9.86 -4.60
C TRP A 344 23.30 11.10 -4.62
N HIS A 345 24.61 10.95 -4.86
CA HIS A 345 25.53 12.09 -4.96
C HIS A 345 25.40 12.86 -6.29
N GLN A 346 25.07 12.17 -7.37
CA GLN A 346 25.00 12.77 -8.71
C GLN A 346 23.71 13.53 -8.98
N SER A 347 22.63 13.17 -8.29
CA SER A 347 21.29 13.72 -8.53
C SER A 347 20.86 14.59 -7.36
N ARG A 348 20.13 15.68 -7.63
CA ARG A 348 19.48 16.47 -6.57
C ARG A 348 18.22 15.78 -6.03
N LYS A 349 17.58 15.00 -6.88
CA LYS A 349 16.30 14.33 -6.64
C LYS A 349 16.28 13.04 -7.44
N LEU A 350 15.80 11.96 -6.86
CA LEU A 350 15.64 10.65 -7.49
C LEU A 350 14.19 10.24 -7.50
N GLU A 351 13.81 9.50 -8.53
CA GLU A 351 12.49 8.91 -8.66
C GLU A 351 12.61 7.38 -8.50
N ILE A 352 11.89 6.85 -7.52
CA ILE A 352 11.89 5.43 -7.18
C ILE A 352 10.43 5.02 -7.00
N ASN A 353 9.96 4.12 -7.87
CA ASN A 353 8.58 3.60 -7.82
C ASN A 353 7.51 4.72 -7.88
N ASP A 354 7.66 5.63 -8.85
CA ASP A 354 6.80 6.82 -9.05
C ASP A 354 6.75 7.78 -7.83
N GLU A 355 7.68 7.61 -6.88
CA GLU A 355 7.86 8.49 -5.74
C GLU A 355 9.18 9.23 -5.80
N PHE A 356 9.13 10.47 -5.31
CA PHE A 356 10.23 11.41 -5.39
C PHE A 356 10.96 11.54 -4.05
N PHE A 357 12.29 11.41 -4.11
CA PHE A 357 13.19 11.52 -2.96
C PHE A 357 14.25 12.58 -3.22
N THR A 358 14.53 13.44 -2.25
CA THR A 358 15.58 14.46 -2.34
C THR A 358 16.93 13.89 -1.90
N SER A 359 18.00 14.40 -2.50
CA SER A 359 19.37 14.00 -2.15
C SER A 359 20.08 15.06 -1.31
N GLU A 360 19.34 16.07 -0.86
CA GLU A 360 19.84 17.15 -0.01
C GLU A 360 20.34 16.59 1.33
N ALA A 361 21.52 17.04 1.78
CA ALA A 361 22.21 16.53 2.97
C ALA A 361 22.54 15.02 2.98
N PHE A 362 22.33 14.29 1.87
CA PHE A 362 22.66 12.85 1.80
C PHE A 362 24.14 12.59 2.12
N ARG A 363 25.05 13.42 1.59
CA ARG A 363 26.50 13.24 1.79
C ARG A 363 26.89 13.30 3.26
N ASP A 364 26.33 14.25 3.99
CA ASP A 364 26.69 14.49 5.38
C ASP A 364 26.10 13.37 6.26
N SER A 365 24.83 13.00 6.04
CA SER A 365 24.20 11.87 6.73
C SER A 365 24.85 10.53 6.42
N TYR A 366 25.27 10.31 5.17
CA TYR A 366 25.97 9.08 4.75
C TYR A 366 27.36 8.96 5.38
N ASN A 367 28.12 10.05 5.44
CA ASN A 367 29.40 10.06 6.15
C ASN A 367 29.22 9.78 7.65
N ALA A 368 28.22 10.41 8.28
CA ALA A 368 27.90 10.16 9.68
C ALA A 368 27.46 8.69 9.94
N LEU A 369 26.76 8.07 8.99
CA LEU A 369 26.46 6.63 9.05
C LEU A 369 27.72 5.80 9.01
N LEU A 370 28.63 6.07 8.07
CA LEU A 370 29.88 5.32 7.93
C LEU A 370 30.74 5.40 9.19
N GLU A 371 30.79 6.56 9.85
CA GLU A 371 31.45 6.73 11.14
C GLU A 371 30.79 5.87 12.24
N LYS A 372 29.45 5.89 12.37
CA LYS A 372 28.75 5.04 13.33
C LYS A 372 28.93 3.54 13.04
N CYS A 373 28.91 3.14 11.77
CA CYS A 373 29.08 1.73 11.37
C CYS A 373 30.48 1.20 11.70
N ARG A 374 31.52 2.04 11.61
CA ARG A 374 32.88 1.68 12.06
C ARG A 374 32.93 1.45 13.57
N ASN A 375 32.26 2.28 14.35
CA ASN A 375 32.24 2.16 15.81
C ASN A 375 31.45 0.95 16.32
N VAL A 376 30.50 0.42 15.54
CA VAL A 376 29.74 -0.80 15.89
C VAL A 376 30.51 -2.08 15.57
N THR A 377 31.57 -2.00 14.75
CA THR A 377 32.38 -3.15 14.32
C THR A 377 33.72 -3.30 15.05
N SER A 378 34.12 -2.31 15.87
CA SER A 378 35.20 -2.43 16.85
C SER A 378 34.65 -2.89 18.19
#